data_AF-A0A3N5JZE8-F1
#
_entry.id   AF-A0A3N5JZE8-F1
#
_cell.length_a   1.000
_cell.length_b   1.000
_cell.length_c   1.000
_cell.angle_alpha   90.00
_cell.angle_beta   90.00
_cell.angle_gamma   90.00
#
_symmetry.space_group_name_H-M   'P 1'
#
loop_
_entity.id
_entity.type
_entity.pdbx_description
1 polymer ?
#
loop_
_entity_poly.entity_id
_entity_poly.type
_entity_poly.pdbx_seq_one_letter_code
_entity_poly.pdbx_strand_id
1 'polypeptide(L)'
;MADKAERKGRAAAAAKTEKGEKAAKGKAEAGPSLPRVPARLRTRFRSEIAPALMRQFNYTNRMQVPEIRKVVVNMGLGEAVANVKVIDSAVAEMAAITGQKPVVTRAKKSEAAFKLRAGMPIGCKVTLRGERMYEFLDRLLSIALPRIRDFRGVPAKSFDGRGNYS
;
A
#
# COMPACT_ATOMS: atom_id res chain seq x y z
N MET A 1 -58.67 48.77 -3.10
CA MET A 1 -59.20 47.52 -2.54
C MET A 1 -59.81 46.77 -3.72
N ALA A 2 -59.37 45.62 -4.20
CA ALA A 2 -58.53 44.56 -3.69
C ALA A 2 -57.91 43.89 -4.93
N ASP A 3 -56.58 43.83 -5.05
CA ASP A 3 -55.87 42.93 -6.02
C ASP A 3 -54.33 42.99 -5.91
N LYS A 4 -53.80 43.32 -4.72
CA LYS A 4 -52.35 43.31 -4.44
C LYS A 4 -51.93 42.26 -3.41
N ALA A 5 -52.88 41.49 -2.89
CA ALA A 5 -52.64 40.41 -1.93
C ALA A 5 -52.53 39.01 -2.57
N GLU A 6 -53.05 38.79 -3.79
CA GLU A 6 -52.97 37.48 -4.45
C GLU A 6 -51.77 37.31 -5.41
N ARG A 7 -51.10 38.40 -5.80
CA ARG A 7 -49.89 38.32 -6.64
C ARG A 7 -48.59 38.05 -5.87
N LYS A 8 -48.62 38.04 -4.53
CA LYS A 8 -47.48 37.60 -3.69
C LYS A 8 -47.53 36.12 -3.31
N GLY A 9 -48.67 35.44 -3.50
CA GLY A 9 -48.82 34.00 -3.32
C GLY A 9 -48.38 33.15 -4.52
N ARG A 10 -48.36 33.75 -5.73
CA ARG A 10 -48.02 33.03 -6.98
C ARG A 10 -46.54 33.06 -7.36
N ALA A 11 -45.76 33.98 -6.78
CA ALA A 11 -44.30 34.05 -6.98
C ALA A 11 -43.50 33.17 -6.00
N ALA A 12 -44.13 32.66 -4.92
CA ALA A 12 -43.52 31.67 -4.03
C ALA A 12 -43.84 30.21 -4.43
N ALA A 13 -44.76 30.00 -5.38
CA ALA A 13 -45.17 28.69 -5.88
C ALA A 13 -44.44 28.26 -7.17
N ALA A 14 -43.69 29.16 -7.81
CA ALA A 14 -42.91 28.87 -9.02
C ALA A 14 -41.48 28.34 -8.75
N ALA A 15 -41.11 28.12 -7.48
CA ALA A 15 -39.77 27.67 -7.07
C ALA A 15 -39.74 26.24 -6.48
N LYS A 16 -40.80 25.43 -6.67
CA LYS A 16 -40.89 24.08 -6.06
C LYS A 16 -41.35 22.93 -6.97
N THR A 17 -41.35 23.12 -8.29
CA THR A 17 -41.74 22.06 -9.25
C THR A 17 -40.67 21.80 -10.30
N GLU A 18 -39.44 21.54 -9.86
CA GLU A 18 -38.39 20.89 -10.67
C GLU A 18 -37.59 19.88 -9.81
N LYS A 19 -38.31 19.12 -8.99
CA LYS A 19 -37.77 17.95 -8.28
C LYS A 19 -38.48 16.70 -8.79
N GLY A 20 -37.87 16.09 -9.80
CA GLY A 20 -38.23 14.76 -10.30
C GLY A 20 -38.30 14.74 -11.81
N GLU A 21 -37.20 14.38 -12.48
CA GLU A 21 -37.07 13.10 -13.20
C GLU A 21 -35.71 12.98 -13.91
N LYS A 22 -34.84 12.17 -13.32
CA LYS A 22 -33.79 11.30 -13.89
C LYS A 22 -33.22 11.58 -15.30
N ALA A 23 -31.91 11.83 -15.32
CA ALA A 23 -30.94 11.09 -16.15
C ALA A 23 -29.57 11.12 -15.44
N ALA A 24 -29.37 10.34 -14.38
CA ALA A 24 -28.65 9.06 -14.45
C ALA A 24 -27.32 9.14 -15.22
N LYS A 25 -26.23 9.56 -14.54
CA LYS A 25 -24.87 9.18 -14.93
C LYS A 25 -23.96 9.06 -13.72
N GLY A 26 -23.59 7.81 -13.41
CA GLY A 26 -22.36 7.49 -12.70
C GLY A 26 -22.39 7.52 -11.18
N LYS A 27 -23.34 6.83 -10.53
CA LYS A 27 -22.94 6.12 -9.30
C LYS A 27 -21.88 5.11 -9.76
N ALA A 28 -20.63 5.31 -9.35
CA ALA A 28 -19.62 4.27 -9.47
C ALA A 28 -20.14 3.08 -8.68
N GLU A 29 -20.73 2.13 -9.40
CA GLU A 29 -21.11 0.84 -8.88
C GLU A 29 -19.85 0.27 -8.23
N ALA A 30 -19.94 -0.01 -6.93
CA ALA A 30 -19.05 -0.95 -6.30
C ALA A 30 -19.28 -2.27 -7.06
N GLY A 31 -18.48 -2.48 -8.11
CA GLY A 31 -18.44 -3.74 -8.83
C GLY A 31 -18.31 -4.87 -7.82
N PRO A 32 -18.78 -6.09 -8.16
CA PRO A 32 -18.78 -7.20 -7.22
C PRO A 32 -17.38 -7.31 -6.64
N SER A 33 -17.22 -6.97 -5.36
CA SER A 33 -15.95 -7.10 -4.69
C SER A 33 -15.71 -8.59 -4.67
N LEU A 34 -14.91 -9.07 -5.62
CA LEU A 34 -14.44 -10.45 -5.66
C LEU A 34 -14.07 -10.80 -4.22
N PRO A 35 -14.49 -11.98 -3.71
CA PRO A 35 -14.19 -12.36 -2.34
C PRO A 35 -12.70 -12.14 -2.16
N ARG A 36 -12.33 -11.28 -1.20
CA ARG A 36 -10.94 -10.93 -0.97
C ARG A 36 -10.26 -12.20 -0.47
N VAL A 37 -9.72 -12.98 -1.41
CA VAL A 37 -9.16 -14.30 -1.12
C VAL A 37 -8.07 -14.06 -0.10
N PRO A 38 -8.18 -14.62 1.11
CA PRO A 38 -7.18 -14.38 2.14
C PRO A 38 -5.84 -14.83 1.60
N ALA A 39 -4.82 -13.98 1.75
CA ALA A 39 -3.47 -14.31 1.28
C ALA A 39 -3.07 -15.71 1.78
N ARG A 40 -2.70 -16.60 0.85
CA ARG A 40 -2.41 -18.02 1.14
C ARG A 40 -1.48 -18.19 2.34
N LEU A 41 -0.42 -17.37 2.40
CA LEU A 41 0.54 -17.37 3.51
C LEU A 41 -0.08 -16.97 4.85
N ARG A 42 -1.08 -16.08 4.88
CA ARG A 42 -1.76 -15.68 6.11
C ARG A 42 -2.62 -16.82 6.68
N THR A 43 -3.33 -17.53 5.81
CA THR A 43 -4.11 -18.71 6.20
C THR A 43 -3.17 -19.78 6.75
N ARG A 44 -2.11 -20.10 6.00
CA ARG A 44 -1.08 -21.07 6.41
C ARG A 44 -0.41 -20.69 7.74
N PHE A 45 -0.14 -19.40 7.96
CA PHE A 45 0.43 -18.93 9.21
C PHE A 45 -0.47 -19.25 10.41
N ARG A 46 -1.78 -19.04 10.27
CA ARG A 46 -2.75 -19.27 11.36
C ARG A 46 -3.07 -20.74 11.60
N SER A 47 -3.15 -21.55 10.54
CA SER A 47 -3.53 -22.96 10.63
C SER A 47 -2.37 -23.88 11.02
N GLU A 48 -1.18 -23.64 10.47
CA GLU A 48 -0.06 -24.58 10.56
C GLU A 48 1.12 -24.00 11.33
N ILE A 49 1.58 -22.80 10.96
CA ILE A 49 2.87 -22.27 11.44
C ILE A 49 2.77 -21.83 12.90
N ALA A 50 1.73 -21.07 13.28
CA ALA A 50 1.58 -20.59 14.64
C ALA A 50 1.45 -21.74 15.66
N PRO A 51 0.62 -22.79 15.44
CA PRO A 51 0.58 -23.95 16.33
C PRO A 51 1.91 -24.72 16.38
N ALA A 52 2.61 -24.85 15.24
CA ALA A 52 3.91 -25.53 15.20
C ALA A 52 4.97 -24.77 16.03
N LEU A 53 5.02 -23.44 15.91
CA LEU A 53 5.93 -22.60 16.70
C LEU A 53 5.63 -22.65 18.19
N MET A 54 4.35 -22.67 18.58
CA MET A 54 3.97 -22.84 20.00
C MET A 54 4.48 -24.16 20.58
N ARG A 55 4.39 -25.26 19.82
CA ARG A 55 4.89 -26.58 20.24
C ARG A 55 6.41 -26.66 20.26
N GLN A 56 7.08 -26.01 19.31
CA GLN A 56 8.54 -26.08 19.20
C GLN A 56 9.25 -25.25 20.29
N PHE A 57 8.70 -24.09 20.61
CA PHE A 57 9.31 -23.14 21.56
C PHE A 57 8.61 -23.08 22.92
N ASN A 58 7.60 -23.93 23.14
CA ASN A 58 6.82 -24.02 24.38
C ASN A 58 6.29 -22.67 24.88
N TYR A 59 5.74 -21.85 23.99
CA TYR A 59 5.14 -20.58 24.38
C TYR A 59 3.90 -20.80 25.25
N THR A 60 3.84 -20.12 26.39
CA THR A 60 2.70 -20.19 27.33
C THR A 60 1.51 -19.37 26.85
N ASN A 61 1.77 -18.32 26.08
CA ASN A 61 0.75 -17.42 25.57
C ASN A 61 0.77 -17.40 24.04
N ARG A 62 -0.41 -17.55 23.42
CA ARG A 62 -0.59 -17.49 21.96
C ARG A 62 -0.11 -16.16 21.35
N MET A 63 -0.18 -15.07 22.12
CA MET A 63 0.29 -13.75 21.68
C MET A 63 1.82 -13.59 21.68
N GLN A 64 2.56 -14.54 22.24
CA GLN A 64 4.04 -14.54 22.17
C GLN A 64 4.58 -15.07 20.84
N VAL A 65 3.73 -15.72 20.03
CA VAL A 65 4.14 -16.26 18.74
C VAL A 65 4.61 -15.12 17.85
N PRO A 66 5.82 -15.20 17.25
CA PRO A 66 6.33 -14.15 16.40
C PRO A 66 5.48 -14.02 15.13
N GLU A 67 5.03 -12.79 14.86
CA GLU A 67 4.27 -12.45 13.66
C GLU A 67 5.01 -11.42 12.80
N ILE A 68 4.78 -11.48 11.49
CA ILE A 68 5.30 -10.46 10.57
C ILE A 68 4.45 -9.20 10.71
N ARG A 69 5.04 -8.13 11.25
CA ARG A 69 4.31 -6.87 11.52
C ARG A 69 4.21 -5.96 10.29
N LYS A 70 5.30 -5.85 9.52
CA LYS A 70 5.41 -5.00 8.34
C LYS A 70 6.52 -5.50 7.44
N VAL A 71 6.40 -5.23 6.14
CA VAL A 71 7.49 -5.32 5.18
C VAL A 71 7.71 -3.94 4.60
N VAL A 72 8.94 -3.45 4.64
CA VAL A 72 9.32 -2.17 4.05
C VAL A 72 10.14 -2.45 2.81
N VAL A 73 9.65 -2.00 1.66
CA VAL A 73 10.41 -2.05 0.40
C VAL A 73 10.96 -0.66 0.16
N ASN A 74 12.28 -0.57 0.01
CA ASN A 74 12.99 0.69 -0.16
C ASN A 74 13.88 0.60 -1.39
N MET A 75 13.81 1.61 -2.24
CA MET A 75 14.63 1.74 -3.43
C MET A 75 15.36 3.09 -3.37
N GLY A 76 16.69 3.04 -3.27
CA GLY A 76 17.55 4.21 -3.39
C GLY A 76 18.01 4.36 -4.83
N LEU A 77 17.84 5.55 -5.40
CA LEU A 77 18.20 5.85 -6.79
C LEU A 77 19.30 6.91 -6.77
N GLY A 78 20.57 6.51 -6.88
CA GLY A 78 21.68 7.48 -6.89
C GLY A 78 21.63 8.45 -8.07
N GLU A 79 21.10 7.99 -9.20
CA GLU A 79 20.97 8.76 -10.45
C GLU A 79 19.83 9.79 -10.41
N ALA A 80 18.93 9.70 -9.42
CA ALA A 80 17.80 10.60 -9.24
C ALA A 80 18.21 12.06 -9.03
N VAL A 81 19.45 12.30 -8.58
CA VAL A 81 20.01 13.65 -8.40
C VAL A 81 20.19 14.38 -9.73
N ALA A 82 20.54 13.65 -10.79
CA ALA A 82 20.73 14.19 -12.13
C ALA A 82 19.44 14.20 -12.94
N ASN A 83 18.58 13.18 -12.77
CA ASN A 83 17.34 13.05 -13.53
C ASN A 83 16.15 12.69 -12.64
N VAL A 84 15.29 13.68 -12.36
CA VAL A 84 14.11 13.52 -11.51
C VAL A 84 13.08 12.56 -12.12
N LYS A 85 13.04 12.42 -13.46
CA LYS A 85 12.06 11.54 -14.13
C LYS A 85 12.26 10.05 -13.79
N VAL A 86 13.48 9.65 -13.44
CA VAL A 86 13.78 8.26 -13.02
C VAL A 86 13.00 7.90 -11.75
N ILE A 87 12.75 8.87 -10.88
CA ILE A 87 11.97 8.68 -9.66
C ILE A 87 10.51 8.38 -10.01
N ASP A 88 9.94 9.07 -10.99
CA ASP A 88 8.55 8.85 -11.41
C ASP A 88 8.37 7.44 -12.00
N SER A 89 9.32 6.99 -12.83
CA SER A 89 9.33 5.61 -13.34
C SER A 89 9.45 4.58 -12.22
N ALA A 90 10.39 4.77 -11.29
CA ALA A 90 10.58 3.87 -10.17
C ALA A 90 9.35 3.82 -9.23
N VAL A 91 8.66 4.95 -9.05
CA VAL A 91 7.40 5.01 -8.30
C VAL A 91 6.31 4.21 -9.01
N ALA A 92 6.21 4.29 -10.34
CA ALA A 92 5.26 3.52 -11.13
C ALA A 92 5.54 2.00 -11.05
N GLU A 93 6.79 1.59 -11.20
CA GLU A 93 7.20 0.17 -11.12
C GLU A 93 6.96 -0.40 -9.72
N MET A 94 7.37 0.30 -8.67
CA MET A 94 7.14 -0.14 -7.29
C MET A 94 5.65 -0.18 -6.95
N ALA A 95 4.85 0.76 -7.49
CA ALA A 95 3.39 0.71 -7.36
C ALA A 95 2.79 -0.53 -8.05
N ALA A 96 3.28 -0.88 -9.25
CA ALA A 96 2.82 -2.05 -9.98
C ALA A 96 3.15 -3.36 -9.23
N ILE A 97 4.36 -3.47 -8.66
CA ILE A 97 4.79 -4.66 -7.91
C ILE A 97 4.01 -4.80 -6.60
N THR A 98 3.87 -3.71 -5.84
CA THR A 98 3.39 -3.74 -4.45
C THR A 98 1.88 -3.45 -4.32
N GLY A 99 1.24 -2.98 -5.39
CA GLY A 99 -0.18 -2.58 -5.37
C GLY A 99 -0.47 -1.36 -4.49
N GLN A 100 0.55 -0.60 -4.11
CA GLN A 100 0.45 0.56 -3.23
C GLN A 100 1.34 1.69 -3.74
N LYS A 101 0.81 2.91 -3.79
CA LYS A 101 1.58 4.10 -4.19
C LYS A 101 2.75 4.32 -3.20
N PRO A 102 4.02 4.28 -3.66
CA PRO A 102 5.17 4.55 -2.83
C PRO A 102 5.26 6.03 -2.40
N VAL A 103 5.99 6.27 -1.32
CA VAL A 103 6.34 7.60 -0.84
C VAL A 103 7.75 7.94 -1.32
N VAL A 104 7.90 9.09 -1.99
CA VAL A 104 9.21 9.63 -2.40
C VAL A 104 9.99 10.07 -1.16
N THR A 105 11.20 9.56 -1.00
CA THR A 105 12.11 9.91 0.10
C THR A 105 13.00 11.08 -0.31
N ARG A 106 13.13 12.05 0.60
CA ARG A 106 13.96 13.25 0.40
C ARG A 106 15.19 13.21 1.30
N ALA A 107 16.26 13.86 0.83
CA ALA A 107 17.51 14.04 1.55
C ALA A 107 17.27 14.77 2.88
N LYS A 108 17.77 14.23 3.99
CA LYS A 108 17.72 14.91 5.30
C LYS A 108 18.88 15.89 5.50
N LYS A 109 20.06 15.57 4.94
CA LYS A 109 21.28 16.35 5.05
C LYS A 109 21.83 16.64 3.66
N SER A 110 22.57 17.74 3.53
CA SER A 110 23.34 18.05 2.34
C SER A 110 24.71 17.41 2.46
N GLU A 111 25.15 16.68 1.45
CA GLU A 111 26.46 16.01 1.42
C GLU A 111 27.11 16.21 0.07
N ALA A 112 28.25 16.90 0.06
CA ALA A 112 28.94 17.31 -1.18
C ALA A 112 29.47 16.10 -1.97
N ALA A 113 29.95 15.05 -1.28
CA ALA A 113 30.45 13.82 -1.92
C ALA A 113 29.40 13.12 -2.79
N PHE A 114 28.13 13.19 -2.38
CA PHE A 114 27.00 12.62 -3.11
C PHE A 114 26.29 13.66 -4.00
N LYS A 115 26.79 14.90 -4.07
CA LYS A 115 26.17 16.04 -4.78
C LYS A 115 24.73 16.29 -4.35
N LEU A 116 24.40 15.97 -3.09
CA LEU A 116 23.05 16.04 -2.55
C LEU A 116 22.85 17.31 -1.73
N ARG A 117 21.68 17.94 -1.91
CA ARG A 117 21.19 19.03 -1.05
C ARG A 117 19.97 18.56 -0.26
N ALA A 118 19.82 19.07 0.96
CA ALA A 118 18.66 18.80 1.80
C ALA A 118 17.34 19.09 1.04
N GLY A 119 16.36 18.19 1.19
CA GLY A 119 15.07 18.28 0.52
C GLY A 119 15.00 17.75 -0.92
N MET A 120 16.14 17.43 -1.55
CA MET A 120 16.16 16.78 -2.87
C MET A 120 15.61 15.34 -2.80
N PRO A 121 14.84 14.88 -3.79
CA PRO A 121 14.34 13.51 -3.82
C PRO A 121 15.46 12.53 -4.20
N ILE A 122 15.58 11.41 -3.48
CA ILE A 122 16.66 10.41 -3.64
C ILE A 122 16.11 9.04 -4.02
N GLY A 123 14.89 8.71 -3.61
CA GLY A 123 14.34 7.39 -3.85
C GLY A 123 12.88 7.29 -3.49
N CYS A 124 12.40 6.07 -3.38
CA CYS A 124 11.03 5.77 -3.01
C CYS A 124 10.98 4.59 -2.03
N LYS A 125 9.99 4.62 -1.14
CA LYS A 125 9.74 3.54 -0.19
C LYS A 125 8.26 3.27 -0.06
N VAL A 126 7.92 2.03 0.25
CA VAL A 126 6.55 1.64 0.61
C VAL A 126 6.60 0.77 1.85
N THR A 127 5.61 0.91 2.72
CA THR A 127 5.44 0.05 3.89
C THR A 127 4.14 -0.73 3.74
N LEU A 128 4.29 -2.04 3.59
CA LEU A 128 3.20 -2.99 3.46
C LEU A 128 2.86 -3.56 4.83
N ARG A 129 1.55 -3.64 5.12
CA ARG A 129 1.00 -4.20 6.35
C ARG A 129 -0.26 -4.99 6.04
N GLY A 130 -0.68 -5.85 6.96
CA GLY A 130 -1.90 -6.65 6.81
C GLY A 130 -1.81 -7.62 5.63
N GLU A 131 -2.88 -7.75 4.86
CA GLU A 131 -2.97 -8.74 3.77
C GLU A 131 -2.02 -8.46 2.60
N ARG A 132 -1.85 -7.19 2.19
CA ARG A 132 -0.94 -6.80 1.09
C ARG A 132 0.51 -7.23 1.32
N MET A 133 0.92 -7.25 2.59
CA MET A 133 2.24 -7.72 3.00
C MET A 133 2.42 -9.21 2.75
N TYR A 134 1.42 -10.03 3.11
CA TYR A 134 1.45 -11.47 2.87
C TYR A 134 1.37 -11.81 1.38
N GLU A 135 0.58 -11.06 0.59
CA GLU A 135 0.55 -11.22 -0.87
C GLU A 135 1.90 -10.88 -1.52
N PHE A 136 2.53 -9.78 -1.08
CA PHE A 136 3.86 -9.41 -1.57
C PHE A 136 4.90 -10.48 -1.23
N LEU A 137 4.91 -11.00 0.01
CA LEU A 137 5.81 -12.07 0.41
C LEU A 137 5.58 -13.36 -0.39
N ASP A 138 4.33 -13.72 -0.66
CA ASP A 138 4.01 -14.90 -1.45
C ASP A 138 4.53 -14.79 -2.88
N ARG A 139 4.34 -13.62 -3.51
CA ARG A 139 4.90 -13.32 -4.85
C ARG A 139 6.42 -13.31 -4.83
N LEU A 140 7.03 -12.77 -3.79
CA LEU A 140 8.48 -12.73 -3.64
C LEU A 140 9.06 -14.16 -3.59
N LEU A 141 8.55 -14.99 -2.69
CA LEU A 141 9.06 -16.35 -2.45
C LEU A 141 8.73 -17.31 -3.59
N SER A 142 7.50 -17.27 -4.11
CA SER A 142 7.03 -18.26 -5.07
C SER A 142 7.35 -17.89 -6.53
N ILE A 143 7.49 -16.60 -6.85
CA ILE A 143 7.63 -16.13 -8.25
C ILE A 143 8.97 -15.43 -8.45
N ALA A 144 9.31 -14.45 -7.61
CA ALA A 144 10.46 -13.58 -7.87
C ALA A 144 11.80 -14.29 -7.61
N LEU A 145 11.99 -14.91 -6.44
CA LEU A 145 13.26 -15.56 -6.08
C LEU A 145 13.69 -16.67 -7.06
N PRO A 146 12.80 -17.59 -7.49
CA PRO A 146 13.18 -18.64 -8.45
C PRO A 146 13.53 -18.10 -9.83
N ARG A 147 13.12 -16.88 -10.18
CA ARG A 147 13.43 -16.23 -11.46
C ARG A 147 14.76 -15.47 -11.45
N ILE A 148 15.42 -15.35 -10.30
CA ILE A 148 16.73 -14.72 -10.20
C ILE A 148 17.77 -15.63 -10.84
N ARG A 149 18.60 -15.07 -11.73
CA ARG A 149 19.72 -15.79 -12.34
C ARG A 149 20.71 -16.23 -11.26
N ASP A 150 21.08 -17.50 -11.28
CA ASP A 150 22.00 -18.13 -10.31
C ASP A 150 21.56 -18.02 -8.84
N PHE A 151 20.27 -18.22 -8.56
CA PHE A 151 19.77 -18.20 -7.19
C PHE A 151 20.28 -19.40 -6.36
N ARG A 152 21.12 -19.11 -5.35
CA ARG A 152 21.70 -20.11 -4.41
C ARG A 152 21.03 -20.12 -3.03
N GLY A 153 19.90 -19.43 -2.88
CA GLY A 153 19.23 -19.23 -1.59
C GLY A 153 19.54 -17.86 -0.96
N VAL A 154 18.81 -17.56 0.12
CA VAL A 154 18.92 -16.31 0.88
C VAL A 154 19.86 -16.52 2.07
N PRO A 155 20.80 -15.60 2.35
CA PRO A 155 21.75 -15.75 3.44
C PRO A 155 21.05 -15.73 4.81
N ALA A 156 21.43 -16.67 5.68
CA ALA A 156 20.95 -16.73 7.07
C ALA A 156 21.58 -15.67 8.00
N LYS A 157 22.61 -14.95 7.53
CA LYS A 157 23.33 -13.94 8.33
C LYS A 157 22.70 -12.55 8.30
N SER A 158 21.68 -12.30 7.48
CA SER A 158 21.05 -10.97 7.34
C SER A 158 20.05 -10.62 8.45
N PHE A 159 20.09 -11.31 9.59
CA PHE A 159 19.29 -10.95 10.75
C PHE A 159 19.99 -9.90 11.61
N ASP A 160 19.24 -8.94 12.11
CA ASP A 160 19.74 -7.81 12.91
C ASP A 160 19.90 -8.11 14.42
N GLY A 161 19.77 -9.39 14.81
CA GLY A 161 19.83 -9.83 16.21
C GLY A 161 18.57 -9.52 17.05
N ARG A 162 17.61 -8.77 16.51
CA ARG A 162 16.32 -8.46 17.16
C ARG A 162 15.13 -9.12 16.47
N GLY A 163 15.41 -10.08 15.58
CA GLY A 163 14.39 -10.84 14.85
C GLY A 163 13.89 -10.17 13.57
N ASN A 164 14.54 -9.10 13.08
CA ASN A 164 14.23 -8.56 11.76
C ASN A 164 15.23 -9.08 10.73
N TYR A 165 14.75 -9.26 9.50
CA TYR A 165 15.52 -9.69 8.34
C TYR A 165 15.56 -8.57 7.29
N SER A 166 16.67 -8.45 6.57
CA SER A 166 16.84 -7.51 5.44
C SER A 166 17.39 -8.21 4.21
#